data_AF-A0A534PNX4-F1
#
_entry.id   AF-A0A534PNX4-F1
#
_cell.length_a   1.000
_cell.length_b   1.000
_cell.length_c   1.000
_cell.angle_alpha   90.00
_cell.angle_beta   90.00
_cell.angle_gamma   90.00
#
_symmetry.space_group_name_H-M   'P 1'
#
loop_
_entity.id
_entity.type
_entity.pdbx_description
1 polymer ?
#
loop_
_entity_poly.entity_id
_entity_poly.type
_entity_poly.pdbx_seq_one_letter_code
_entity_poly.pdbx_strand_id
1 'polypeptide(L)'
;MSRRERALPDAPAVIEKVREVARLETLDVSLYKKVVFSPDPPPSESGWVQFARWVKEGVSPSRGRAIVFAVAHLSLDLRKLDVDGLRVAGRRVEVVLPRVQTRIELLPAQTEIIGSNLDSQETAQLFDAAKSAFEAEAGADLALQQRARASAQQSLRSLMLGLGFDEVEFVDKLPPEPKRG
;
A
#
# COMPACT_ATOMS: atom_id res chain seq x y z
N MET A 1 32.02 -0.08 -37.91
CA MET A 1 30.62 0.27 -37.58
C MET A 1 30.57 0.70 -36.13
N SER A 2 30.59 2.00 -35.88
CA SER A 2 30.62 2.57 -34.53
C SER A 2 29.21 2.52 -33.94
N ARG A 3 28.97 1.61 -32.99
CA ARG A 3 27.76 1.63 -32.15
C ARG A 3 27.82 2.95 -31.37
N ARG A 4 27.03 3.96 -31.75
CA ARG A 4 26.83 5.15 -30.91
C ARG A 4 26.34 4.63 -29.56
N GLU A 5 27.16 4.74 -28.53
CA GLU A 5 26.69 4.54 -27.16
C GLU A 5 25.55 5.54 -26.94
N ARG A 6 24.35 5.01 -26.72
CA ARG A 6 23.18 5.83 -26.47
C ARG A 6 23.44 6.51 -25.13
N ALA A 7 23.50 7.84 -25.12
CA ALA A 7 23.68 8.60 -23.88
C ALA A 7 22.61 8.16 -22.87
N LEU A 8 23.02 7.85 -21.64
CA LEU A 8 22.08 7.45 -20.61
C LEU A 8 21.14 8.60 -20.28
N PRO A 9 19.85 8.31 -20.01
CA PRO A 9 18.91 9.33 -19.63
C PRO A 9 19.33 9.97 -18.29
N ASP A 10 19.15 11.28 -18.18
CA ASP A 10 19.31 11.99 -16.92
C ASP A 10 18.10 11.74 -16.00
N ALA A 11 18.17 12.19 -14.74
CA ALA A 11 17.12 11.93 -13.76
C ALA A 11 15.72 12.41 -14.23
N PRO A 12 15.55 13.61 -14.82
CA PRO A 12 14.27 14.02 -15.39
C PRO A 12 13.74 13.08 -16.47
N ALA A 13 14.56 12.68 -17.44
CA ALA A 13 14.14 11.76 -18.49
C ALA A 13 13.78 10.36 -17.94
N VAL A 14 14.48 9.89 -16.91
CA VAL A 14 14.13 8.65 -16.21
C VAL A 14 12.77 8.77 -15.53
N ILE A 15 12.48 9.89 -14.85
CA ILE A 15 11.20 10.12 -14.19
C ILE A 15 10.04 10.13 -15.19
N GLU A 16 10.23 10.75 -16.36
CA GLU A 16 9.23 10.70 -17.43
C GLU A 16 8.94 9.26 -17.87
N LYS A 17 9.99 8.44 -18.03
CA LYS A 17 9.83 7.02 -18.38
C LYS A 17 9.17 6.22 -17.27
N VAL A 18 9.50 6.46 -16.01
CA VAL A 18 8.81 5.86 -14.86
C VAL A 18 7.33 6.22 -14.87
N ARG A 19 6.98 7.49 -15.13
CA ARG A 19 5.59 7.95 -15.17
C ARG A 19 4.80 7.35 -16.34
N GLU A 20 5.44 7.19 -17.50
CA GLU A 20 4.85 6.54 -18.67
C GLU A 20 4.46 5.08 -18.35
N VAL A 21 5.36 4.33 -17.71
CA VAL A 21 5.14 2.92 -17.33
C VAL A 21 4.21 2.80 -16.12
N ALA A 22 4.34 3.67 -15.12
CA ALA A 22 3.50 3.67 -13.92
C ALA A 22 2.03 3.95 -14.23
N ARG A 23 1.73 4.70 -15.31
CA ARG A 23 0.35 4.89 -15.78
C ARG A 23 -0.29 3.58 -16.24
N LEU A 24 0.53 2.61 -16.67
CA LEU A 24 0.10 1.33 -17.20
C LEU A 24 0.10 0.23 -16.13
N GLU A 25 0.92 0.36 -15.09
CA GLU A 25 1.14 -0.67 -14.06
C GLU A 25 1.12 -0.04 -12.66
N THR A 26 -0.07 0.25 -12.11
CA THR A 26 -0.16 0.39 -10.65
C THR A 26 0.03 -1.00 -10.07
N LEU A 27 1.05 -1.16 -9.23
CA LEU A 27 1.33 -2.45 -8.61
C LEU A 27 0.30 -2.71 -7.51
N ASP A 28 -0.65 -3.60 -7.75
CA ASP A 28 -1.68 -3.98 -6.78
C ASP A 28 -1.39 -5.35 -6.17
N VAL A 29 -1.26 -5.43 -4.85
CA VAL A 29 -1.27 -6.69 -4.11
C VAL A 29 -2.60 -6.82 -3.41
N SER A 30 -3.38 -7.83 -3.80
CA SER A 30 -4.71 -8.15 -3.23
C SER A 30 -4.61 -9.18 -2.10
N LEU A 31 -5.18 -8.89 -0.93
CA LEU A 31 -5.34 -9.84 0.19
C LEU A 31 -6.82 -9.99 0.57
N TYR A 32 -7.29 -11.21 0.78
CA TYR A 32 -8.64 -11.51 1.27
C TYR A 32 -8.66 -11.74 2.79
N LYS A 33 -9.57 -11.08 3.51
CA LYS A 33 -9.72 -11.27 4.96
C LYS A 33 -11.19 -11.26 5.43
N LYS A 34 -11.51 -12.16 6.38
CA LYS A 34 -12.80 -12.33 7.06
C LYS A 34 -12.78 -11.68 8.45
N VAL A 35 -13.74 -10.81 8.79
CA VAL A 35 -13.83 -10.18 10.13
C VAL A 35 -15.27 -10.20 10.66
N VAL A 36 -15.45 -10.53 11.94
CA VAL A 36 -16.74 -10.55 12.64
C VAL A 36 -16.94 -9.23 13.41
N PHE A 37 -17.98 -8.47 13.07
CA PHE A 37 -18.32 -7.19 13.72
C PHE A 37 -19.45 -7.35 14.75
N SER A 38 -19.38 -6.58 15.84
CA SER A 38 -20.46 -6.36 16.82
C SER A 38 -20.53 -4.87 17.17
N PRO A 39 -21.71 -4.24 17.28
CA PRO A 39 -21.84 -2.78 17.30
C PRO A 39 -21.96 -2.26 18.74
N ASP A 40 -20.87 -1.73 19.29
CA ASP A 40 -20.79 -0.51 20.12
C ASP A 40 -19.33 -0.31 20.60
N PRO A 41 -18.66 0.83 20.29
CA PRO A 41 -17.47 1.24 21.04
C PRO A 41 -17.62 2.65 21.66
N PRO A 42 -17.34 2.85 22.97
CA PRO A 42 -17.00 4.18 23.47
C PRO A 42 -15.54 4.54 23.10
N PRO A 43 -15.20 5.84 23.05
CA PRO A 43 -13.94 6.29 22.49
C PRO A 43 -12.79 6.10 23.48
N SER A 44 -11.73 5.42 23.01
CA SER A 44 -10.32 5.84 23.09
C SER A 44 -9.33 4.72 23.46
N GLU A 45 -8.23 4.77 22.69
CA GLU A 45 -6.90 4.17 22.82
C GLU A 45 -6.69 2.64 22.81
N SER A 46 -5.87 2.22 21.83
CA SER A 46 -5.23 0.91 21.62
C SER A 46 -6.10 -0.25 21.08
N GLY A 47 -6.22 -0.26 19.75
CA GLY A 47 -7.32 -0.83 18.97
C GLY A 47 -7.44 -2.34 18.71
N TRP A 48 -6.82 -3.26 19.48
CA TRP A 48 -7.09 -4.71 19.29
C TRP A 48 -7.03 -5.56 20.57
N VAL A 49 -6.14 -5.24 21.52
CA VAL A 49 -5.98 -6.02 22.77
C VAL A 49 -7.15 -5.84 23.73
N GLN A 50 -7.81 -4.68 23.72
CA GLN A 50 -9.01 -4.46 24.54
C GLN A 50 -10.29 -5.06 23.94
N PHE A 51 -10.38 -5.18 22.61
CA PHE A 51 -11.55 -5.79 21.94
C PHE A 51 -11.70 -7.27 22.32
N ALA A 52 -10.58 -8.02 22.39
CA ALA A 52 -10.59 -9.41 22.82
C ALA A 52 -10.92 -9.61 24.32
N ARG A 53 -10.60 -8.64 25.19
CA ARG A 53 -10.92 -8.69 26.62
C ARG A 53 -12.38 -8.31 26.89
N TRP A 54 -12.93 -7.35 26.13
CA TRP A 54 -14.33 -6.93 26.17
C TRP A 54 -15.32 -8.04 25.76
N VAL A 55 -14.99 -8.84 24.74
CA VAL A 55 -15.79 -10.01 24.32
C VAL A 55 -15.94 -11.05 25.46
N LYS A 56 -15.01 -11.09 26.40
CA LYS A 56 -14.99 -12.08 27.48
C LYS A 56 -15.82 -11.67 28.71
N GLU A 57 -16.18 -10.39 28.86
CA GLU A 57 -16.79 -9.87 30.10
C GLU A 57 -18.21 -9.27 29.95
N GLY A 58 -18.80 -9.20 28.75
CA GLY A 58 -20.11 -8.58 28.52
C GLY A 58 -21.28 -9.54 28.23
N VAL A 59 -22.07 -9.87 29.25
CA VAL A 59 -23.37 -10.55 29.14
C VAL A 59 -24.46 -9.53 28.74
N SER A 60 -24.96 -9.58 27.50
CA SER A 60 -26.41 -9.56 27.13
C SER A 60 -26.59 -9.55 25.59
N PRO A 61 -27.52 -10.29 24.99
CA PRO A 61 -27.61 -10.53 23.55
C PRO A 61 -28.66 -9.61 22.88
N SER A 62 -28.31 -8.90 21.79
CA SER A 62 -29.18 -8.56 20.63
C SER A 62 -28.78 -7.26 19.90
N ARG A 63 -27.57 -7.19 19.32
CA ARG A 63 -27.29 -6.21 18.25
C ARG A 63 -26.44 -6.86 17.16
N GLY A 64 -26.74 -6.52 15.91
CA GLY A 64 -26.41 -7.31 14.74
C GLY A 64 -24.94 -7.72 14.60
N ARG A 65 -24.72 -8.95 14.14
CA ARG A 65 -23.38 -9.50 13.84
C ARG A 65 -23.21 -9.56 12.34
N ALA A 66 -22.04 -9.20 11.81
CA ALA A 66 -21.74 -9.36 10.40
C ALA A 66 -20.34 -9.94 10.19
N ILE A 67 -20.20 -10.85 9.25
CA ILE A 67 -18.92 -11.24 8.67
C ILE A 67 -18.70 -10.35 7.46
N VAL A 68 -17.76 -9.42 7.55
CA VAL A 68 -17.37 -8.57 6.42
C VAL A 68 -16.15 -9.19 5.73
N PHE A 69 -16.22 -9.22 4.41
CA PHE A 69 -15.12 -9.64 3.55
C PHE A 69 -14.58 -8.43 2.80
N ALA A 70 -13.27 -8.39 2.62
CA ALA A 70 -12.61 -7.30 1.93
C ALA A 70 -11.38 -7.77 1.17
N VAL A 71 -11.05 -7.00 0.13
CA VAL A 71 -9.76 -7.06 -0.57
C VAL A 71 -8.93 -5.85 -0.16
N ALA A 72 -7.73 -6.10 0.36
CA ALA A 72 -6.75 -5.05 0.56
C ALA A 72 -5.86 -4.92 -0.66
N HIS A 73 -5.79 -3.72 -1.23
CA HIS A 73 -4.91 -3.35 -2.32
C HIS A 73 -3.74 -2.53 -1.77
N LEU A 74 -2.53 -3.06 -1.86
CA LEU A 74 -1.31 -2.34 -1.49
C LEU A 74 -0.55 -1.94 -2.74
N SER A 75 -0.28 -0.64 -2.90
CA SER A 75 0.37 -0.09 -4.08
C SER A 75 1.34 1.04 -3.80
N LEU A 76 2.26 1.29 -4.72
CA LEU A 76 3.17 2.44 -4.69
C LEU A 76 2.78 3.39 -5.81
N ASP A 77 2.44 4.63 -5.46
CA ASP A 77 2.15 5.66 -6.45
C ASP A 77 3.45 6.25 -7.01
N LEU A 78 3.98 5.61 -8.05
CA LEU A 78 5.21 6.02 -8.72
C LEU A 78 5.11 7.41 -9.38
N ARG A 79 3.91 7.97 -9.54
CA ARG A 79 3.75 9.38 -10.00
C ARG A 79 4.29 10.38 -8.97
N LYS A 80 4.36 9.97 -7.70
CA LYS A 80 4.98 10.74 -6.61
C LYS A 80 6.51 10.65 -6.59
N LEU A 81 7.10 9.86 -7.49
CA LEU A 81 8.55 9.90 -7.71
C LEU A 81 8.89 11.15 -8.53
N ASP A 82 9.85 11.91 -8.04
CA ASP A 82 10.37 13.12 -8.63
C ASP A 82 11.90 13.16 -8.56
N VAL A 83 12.49 14.30 -8.92
CA VAL A 83 13.94 14.50 -8.96
C VAL A 83 14.59 14.47 -7.57
N ASP A 84 13.81 14.66 -6.51
CA ASP A 84 14.28 14.57 -5.13
C ASP A 84 14.25 13.12 -4.60
N GLY A 85 13.53 12.24 -5.31
CA GLY A 85 13.46 10.81 -5.04
C GLY A 85 14.33 9.95 -5.96
N LEU A 86 15.04 10.53 -6.93
CA LEU A 86 15.84 9.78 -7.89
C LEU A 86 17.16 10.48 -8.22
N ARG A 87 18.27 9.75 -8.13
CA ARG A 87 19.60 10.25 -8.49
C ARG A 87 20.26 9.36 -9.53
N VAL A 88 20.72 9.96 -10.62
CA VAL A 88 21.53 9.28 -11.64
C VAL A 88 22.99 9.67 -11.46
N ALA A 89 23.86 8.68 -11.27
CA ALA A 89 25.31 8.84 -11.12
C ALA A 89 26.02 7.94 -12.14
N GLY A 90 26.27 8.46 -13.35
CA GLY A 90 26.84 7.68 -14.44
C GLY A 90 25.89 6.54 -14.85
N ARG A 91 26.30 5.28 -14.66
CA ARG A 91 25.51 4.08 -14.98
C ARG A 91 24.73 3.52 -13.78
N ARG A 92 24.77 4.21 -12.63
CA ARG A 92 24.06 3.86 -11.39
C ARG A 92 22.87 4.77 -11.17
N VAL A 93 21.76 4.20 -10.71
CA VAL A 93 20.56 4.94 -10.29
C VAL A 93 20.26 4.60 -8.84
N GLU A 94 20.01 5.63 -8.05
CA GLU A 94 19.51 5.49 -6.68
C GLU A 94 18.07 6.00 -6.62
N VAL A 95 17.20 5.23 -5.98
CA VAL A 95 15.76 5.50 -5.93
C VAL A 95 15.27 5.46 -4.50
N VAL A 96 14.62 6.53 -4.07
CA VAL A 96 13.80 6.58 -2.85
C VAL A 96 12.37 6.23 -3.26
N LEU A 97 11.87 5.09 -2.78
CA LEU A 97 10.51 4.67 -3.10
C LEU A 97 9.48 5.52 -2.36
N PRO A 98 8.36 5.87 -3.02
CA PRO A 98 7.24 6.48 -2.33
C PRO A 98 6.67 5.50 -1.29
N ARG A 99 5.97 6.05 -0.29
CA ARG A 99 5.28 5.23 0.71
C ARG A 99 4.21 4.37 0.04
N VAL A 100 4.10 3.13 0.51
CA VAL A 100 3.01 2.24 0.14
C VAL A 100 1.69 2.85 0.61
N GLN A 101 0.70 2.82 -0.26
CA GLN A 101 -0.67 3.20 0.01
C GLN A 101 -1.50 1.94 0.13
N THR A 102 -2.42 1.94 1.10
CA THR A 102 -3.35 0.83 1.33
C THR A 102 -4.75 1.31 1.01
N ARG A 103 -5.48 0.55 0.20
CA ARG A 103 -6.88 0.79 -0.13
C ARG A 103 -7.68 -0.47 0.13
N ILE A 104 -8.82 -0.32 0.79
CA ILE A 104 -9.74 -1.44 1.04
C ILE A 104 -10.94 -1.36 0.11
N GLU A 105 -11.25 -2.50 -0.48
CA GLU A 105 -12.48 -2.76 -1.21
C GLU A 105 -13.29 -3.80 -0.44
N LEU A 106 -14.45 -3.37 0.07
CA LEU A 106 -15.36 -4.30 0.74
C LEU A 106 -16.11 -5.14 -0.29
N LEU A 107 -16.45 -6.36 0.10
CA LEU A 107 -17.23 -7.31 -0.69
C LEU A 107 -18.61 -7.48 -0.03
N PRO A 108 -19.53 -6.49 -0.19
CA PRO A 108 -20.84 -6.53 0.47
C PRO A 108 -21.66 -7.74 0.03
N ALA A 109 -21.54 -8.16 -1.23
CA ALA A 109 -22.22 -9.35 -1.77
C ALA A 109 -21.77 -10.66 -1.10
N GLN A 110 -20.60 -10.68 -0.45
CA GLN A 110 -20.11 -11.82 0.30
C GLN A 110 -20.35 -11.67 1.80
N THR A 111 -20.76 -10.48 2.26
CA THR A 111 -20.92 -10.18 3.69
C THR A 111 -22.10 -10.95 4.25
N GLU A 112 -21.89 -11.70 5.33
CA GLU A 112 -22.93 -12.48 5.99
C GLU A 112 -23.43 -11.76 7.24
N ILE A 113 -24.71 -11.39 7.30
CA ILE A 113 -25.33 -10.82 8.50
C ILE A 113 -25.86 -11.96 9.37
N ILE A 114 -25.23 -12.18 10.53
CA ILE A 114 -25.53 -13.25 11.50
C ILE A 114 -26.61 -12.82 12.52
N GLY A 115 -26.96 -11.54 12.60
CA GLY A 115 -28.08 -11.04 13.40
C GLY A 115 -28.55 -9.69 12.88
N SER A 116 -29.85 -9.53 12.66
CA SER A 116 -30.42 -8.40 11.91
C SER A 116 -31.39 -7.62 12.78
N ASN A 117 -30.91 -6.53 13.35
CA ASN A 117 -31.72 -5.40 13.78
C ASN A 117 -31.04 -4.07 13.43
N LEU A 118 -30.09 -4.10 12.49
CA LEU A 118 -29.43 -2.89 12.00
C LEU A 118 -30.32 -2.24 10.94
N ASP A 119 -30.60 -0.95 11.10
CA ASP A 119 -31.18 -0.16 10.03
C ASP A 119 -30.13 0.17 8.94
N SER A 120 -30.57 0.84 7.87
CA SER A 120 -29.68 1.21 6.76
C SER A 120 -28.52 2.11 7.19
N GLN A 121 -28.74 2.98 8.18
CA GLN A 121 -27.71 3.89 8.69
C GLN A 121 -26.70 3.14 9.54
N GLU A 122 -27.16 2.26 10.42
CA GLU A 122 -26.31 1.40 11.26
C GLU A 122 -25.49 0.41 10.41
N THR A 123 -26.08 -0.10 9.33
CA THR A 123 -25.39 -0.97 8.37
C THR A 123 -24.26 -0.22 7.63
N ALA A 124 -24.51 1.03 7.22
CA ALA A 124 -23.48 1.85 6.59
C ALA A 124 -22.32 2.15 7.56
N GLN A 125 -22.63 2.50 8.81
CA GLN A 125 -21.62 2.73 9.85
C GLN A 125 -20.79 1.48 10.13
N LEU A 126 -21.40 0.29 10.12
CA LEU A 126 -20.69 -0.98 10.25
C LEU A 126 -19.68 -1.18 9.11
N PHE A 127 -20.09 -0.92 7.87
CA PHE A 127 -19.17 -1.06 6.73
C PHE A 127 -18.04 -0.02 6.76
N ASP A 128 -18.31 1.23 7.14
CA ASP A 128 -17.28 2.24 7.30
C ASP A 128 -16.27 1.86 8.39
N ALA A 129 -16.76 1.41 9.56
CA ALA A 129 -15.91 0.91 10.63
C ALA A 129 -15.07 -0.30 10.19
N ALA A 130 -15.68 -1.22 9.43
CA ALA A 130 -14.99 -2.37 8.87
C ALA A 130 -13.87 -1.95 7.93
N LYS A 131 -14.16 -1.03 7.01
CA LYS A 131 -13.17 -0.50 6.07
C LYS A 131 -11.98 0.12 6.79
N SER A 132 -12.22 0.99 7.77
CA SER A 132 -11.15 1.63 8.54
C SER A 132 -10.31 0.63 9.34
N ALA A 133 -10.94 -0.39 9.93
CA ALA A 133 -10.21 -1.44 10.63
C ALA A 133 -9.32 -2.26 9.69
N PHE A 134 -9.83 -2.63 8.51
CA PHE A 134 -9.04 -3.32 7.48
C PHE A 134 -7.89 -2.44 6.97
N GLU A 135 -8.11 -1.15 6.74
CA GLU A 135 -7.09 -0.20 6.28
C GLU A 135 -5.95 -0.09 7.29
N ALA A 136 -6.29 0.07 8.57
CA ALA A 136 -5.31 0.16 9.66
C ALA A 136 -4.48 -1.13 9.78
N GLU A 137 -5.13 -2.28 9.69
CA GLU A 137 -4.45 -3.57 9.83
C GLU A 137 -3.55 -3.89 8.63
N ALA A 138 -4.07 -3.79 7.40
CA ALA A 138 -3.28 -4.04 6.19
C ALA A 138 -2.14 -3.01 6.04
N GLY A 139 -2.37 -1.78 6.49
CA GLY A 139 -1.34 -0.74 6.57
C GLY A 139 -0.22 -1.07 7.56
N ALA A 140 -0.53 -1.77 8.66
CA ALA A 140 0.43 -2.15 9.69
C ALA A 140 1.12 -3.51 9.45
N ASP A 141 0.61 -4.34 8.52
CA ASP A 141 1.19 -5.64 8.20
C ASP A 141 2.52 -5.49 7.46
N LEU A 142 3.63 -5.60 8.20
CA LEU A 142 4.99 -5.46 7.68
C LEU A 142 5.29 -6.44 6.53
N ALA A 143 4.74 -7.66 6.54
CA ALA A 143 5.00 -8.63 5.50
C ALA A 143 4.33 -8.22 4.18
N LEU A 144 3.10 -7.70 4.24
CA LEU A 144 2.40 -7.18 3.06
C LEU A 144 3.07 -5.91 2.53
N GLN A 145 3.46 -5.00 3.42
CA GLN A 145 4.20 -3.79 3.06
C GLN A 145 5.52 -4.12 2.36
N GLN A 146 6.29 -5.08 2.90
CA GLN A 146 7.54 -5.54 2.30
C GLN A 146 7.32 -6.22 0.95
N ARG A 147 6.26 -7.03 0.80
CA ARG A 147 5.95 -7.69 -0.47
C ARG A 147 5.58 -6.68 -1.55
N ALA A 148 4.76 -5.67 -1.23
CA ALA A 148 4.44 -4.58 -2.15
C ALA A 148 5.71 -3.80 -2.56
N ARG A 149 6.57 -3.47 -1.58
CA ARG A 149 7.86 -2.80 -1.84
C ARG A 149 8.77 -3.63 -2.74
N ALA A 150 8.95 -4.92 -2.44
CA ALA A 150 9.82 -5.82 -3.20
C ALA A 150 9.37 -5.98 -4.66
N SER A 151 8.07 -6.08 -4.88
CA SER A 151 7.53 -6.18 -6.24
C SER A 151 7.74 -4.88 -7.02
N ALA A 152 7.55 -3.70 -6.40
CA ALA A 152 7.84 -2.42 -7.04
C ALA A 152 9.34 -2.25 -7.34
N GLN A 153 10.21 -2.69 -6.43
CA GLN A 153 11.65 -2.71 -6.67
C GLN A 153 12.01 -3.56 -7.89
N GLN A 154 11.38 -4.72 -8.05
CA GLN A 154 11.66 -5.60 -9.18
C GLN A 154 11.22 -4.99 -10.51
N SER A 155 10.04 -4.36 -10.57
CA SER A 155 9.56 -3.67 -11.77
C SER A 155 10.45 -2.49 -12.15
N LEU A 156 10.78 -1.63 -11.18
CA LEU A 156 11.68 -0.49 -11.40
C LEU A 156 13.08 -0.93 -11.82
N ARG A 157 13.63 -1.97 -11.19
CA ARG A 157 14.93 -2.52 -11.59
C ARG A 157 14.90 -2.98 -13.05
N SER A 158 13.87 -3.72 -13.44
CA SER A 158 13.69 -4.18 -14.83
C SER A 158 13.62 -3.01 -15.81
N LEU A 159 12.89 -1.95 -15.46
CA LEU A 159 12.82 -0.72 -16.25
C LEU A 159 14.18 -0.04 -16.40
N MET A 160 14.92 0.18 -15.30
CA MET A 160 16.21 0.85 -15.33
C MET A 160 17.26 0.08 -16.11
N LEU A 161 17.30 -1.25 -15.95
CA LEU A 161 18.17 -2.11 -16.75
C LEU A 161 17.82 -2.01 -18.24
N GLY A 162 16.53 -1.96 -18.59
CA GLY A 162 16.07 -1.73 -19.95
C GLY A 162 16.44 -0.36 -20.54
N LEU A 163 16.58 0.66 -19.70
CA LEU A 163 17.09 1.99 -20.06
C LEU A 163 18.62 2.03 -20.22
N GLY A 164 19.32 0.98 -19.79
CA GLY A 164 20.76 0.82 -19.94
C GLY A 164 21.57 1.16 -18.69
N PHE A 165 20.96 1.30 -17.51
CA PHE A 165 21.71 1.37 -16.26
C PHE A 165 22.22 -0.01 -15.84
N ASP A 166 23.34 -0.07 -15.12
CA ASP A 166 23.95 -1.33 -14.67
C ASP A 166 23.64 -1.61 -13.19
N GLU A 167 23.44 -0.54 -12.41
CA GLU A 167 23.24 -0.62 -10.96
C GLU A 167 22.00 0.19 -10.56
N VAL A 168 21.12 -0.44 -9.78
CA VAL A 168 19.89 0.16 -9.25
C VAL A 168 19.84 -0.09 -7.75
N GLU A 169 20.01 0.97 -6.98
CA GLU A 169 19.98 0.93 -5.52
C GLU A 169 18.72 1.60 -4.98
N PHE A 170 18.02 0.91 -4.07
CA PHE A 170 16.87 1.47 -3.38
C PHE A 170 17.28 1.93 -2.00
N VAL A 171 17.27 3.25 -1.79
CA VAL A 171 17.73 3.89 -0.55
C VAL A 171 16.56 4.52 0.19
N ASP A 172 16.66 4.65 1.51
CA ASP A 172 15.60 5.30 2.29
C ASP A 172 15.66 6.84 2.16
N LYS A 173 16.83 7.39 1.83
CA LYS A 173 17.05 8.79 1.52
C LYS A 173 18.21 8.92 0.54
N LEU A 174 18.12 9.84 -0.42
CA LEU A 174 19.24 10.14 -1.30
C LEU A 174 20.43 10.66 -0.48
N PRO A 175 21.64 10.11 -0.68
CA PRO A 175 22.85 10.64 -0.08
C PRO A 175 23.06 12.11 -0.52
N PRO A 176 23.70 12.95 0.31
CA PRO A 176 24.05 14.30 -0.12
C PRO A 176 24.90 14.25 -1.39
N GLU A 177 24.75 15.24 -2.27
CA GLU A 177 25.61 15.35 -3.45
C GLU A 177 27.08 15.41 -3.01
N PRO A 178 27.97 14.64 -3.67
CA PRO A 178 29.39 14.77 -3.38
C PRO A 178 29.80 16.22 -3.69
N LYS A 179 30.30 16.93 -2.67
CA LYS A 179 30.86 18.27 -2.85
C LYS A 179 32.00 18.16 -3.87
N ARG A 180 31.79 18.68 -5.08
CA ARG A 180 32.87 18.91 -6.04
C ARG A 180 33.79 19.95 -5.40
N GLY A 181 34.97 19.52 -4.97
CA GLY A 181 36.08 20.40 -4.61
C GLY A 181 36.72 21.03 -5.84
#